data_AF-A0A3S1CKT5-F1
#
_entry.id   AF-A0A3S1CKT5-F1
#
_cell.length_a   1.000
_cell.length_b   1.000
_cell.length_c   1.000
_cell.angle_alpha   90.00
_cell.angle_beta   90.00
_cell.angle_gamma   90.00
#
_symmetry.space_group_name_H-M   'P 1'
#
loop_
_entity.id
_entity.type
_entity.pdbx_description
1 polymer ?
#
loop_
_entity_poly.entity_id
_entity_poly.type
_entity_poly.pdbx_seq_one_letter_code
_entity_poly.pdbx_strand_id
1 'polypeptide(L)'
;MRRWIAKTKSGLLMRKKYVIRLLGELIEDTTFWLTIQSLSDEERDVVFARLTPAEKYWYQYLFPTWFTEKDPKLNTWKKNLMADSFEASDASKISEICKHIKSLGGATLKPYIADLSMATDLIASGGKELVLCVQLTSIRASLTASKENDWLSTLRYWGILRGLFISFNPMLVEAEMKIGEYVFRSSDDFSDKCYYIASIDEQGNYVRQL
;
A
#
# COMPACT_ATOMS: atom_id res chain seq x y z
N MET A 1 21.13 8.00 -1.21
CA MET A 1 20.96 6.70 -0.52
C MET A 1 22.19 6.18 0.26
N ARG A 2 23.45 6.46 -0.16
CA ARG A 2 24.67 5.73 0.26
C ARG A 2 25.19 5.82 1.71
N ARG A 3 24.67 6.65 2.63
CA ARG A 3 25.39 6.95 3.91
C ARG A 3 24.77 6.44 5.22
N TRP A 4 23.52 5.99 5.23
CA TRP A 4 22.82 5.71 6.49
C TRP A 4 22.91 4.23 6.94
N ILE A 5 22.77 3.28 6.02
CA ILE A 5 22.92 1.84 6.31
C ILE A 5 24.41 1.44 6.36
N ALA A 6 25.22 1.92 5.41
CA ALA A 6 26.63 1.56 5.29
C ALA A 6 27.50 1.92 6.51
N LYS A 7 27.03 2.82 7.38
CA LYS A 7 27.72 3.23 8.62
C LYS A 7 27.22 2.51 9.87
N THR A 8 26.20 1.67 9.76
CA THR A 8 25.63 0.92 10.89
C THR A 8 26.38 -0.39 11.06
N LYS A 9 26.82 -0.73 12.28
CA LYS A 9 27.49 -2.02 12.55
C LYS A 9 26.56 -3.18 12.16
N SER A 10 27.07 -4.19 11.47
CA SER A 10 26.29 -5.34 10.95
C SER A 10 25.37 -5.96 12.02
N GLY A 11 25.88 -6.23 13.23
CA GLY A 11 25.08 -6.80 14.32
C GLY A 11 23.94 -5.91 14.85
N LEU A 12 24.00 -4.59 14.65
CA LEU A 12 22.92 -3.64 14.97
C LEU A 12 21.84 -3.61 13.88
N LEU A 13 22.22 -3.83 12.61
CA LEU A 13 21.28 -3.90 11.49
C LEU A 13 20.47 -5.20 11.52
N MET A 14 21.10 -6.33 11.83
CA MET A 14 20.45 -7.64 11.94
C MET A 14 19.36 -7.70 13.03
N ARG A 15 19.40 -6.79 14.01
CA ARG A 15 18.37 -6.67 15.05
C ARG A 15 17.17 -5.83 14.62
N LYS A 16 17.22 -5.14 13.48
CA LYS A 16 16.15 -4.27 12.96
C LYS A 16 15.34 -4.98 11.89
N LYS A 17 14.42 -5.85 12.32
CA LYS A 17 13.63 -6.72 11.44
C LYS A 17 12.92 -5.98 10.31
N TYR A 18 12.36 -4.79 10.55
CA TYR A 18 11.66 -4.02 9.52
C TYR A 18 12.61 -3.39 8.51
N VAL A 19 13.80 -2.97 8.94
CA VAL A 19 14.85 -2.48 8.04
C VAL A 19 15.30 -3.59 7.11
N ILE A 20 15.53 -4.80 7.64
CA ILE A 20 15.93 -5.96 6.82
C ILE A 20 14.81 -6.34 5.84
N ARG A 21 13.54 -6.37 6.26
CA ARG A 21 12.42 -6.66 5.37
C ARG A 21 12.29 -5.65 4.24
N LEU A 22 12.36 -4.35 4.55
CA LEU A 22 12.34 -3.29 3.55
C LEU A 22 13.48 -3.45 2.54
N LEU A 23 14.70 -3.74 3.01
CA LEU A 23 15.84 -3.90 2.12
C LEU A 23 15.72 -5.14 1.23
N GLY A 24 15.16 -6.23 1.76
CA GLY A 24 14.84 -7.42 0.96
C GLY A 24 13.87 -7.08 -0.16
N GLU A 25 12.71 -6.51 0.18
CA GLU A 25 11.70 -6.11 -0.82
C GLU A 25 12.27 -5.12 -1.85
N LEU A 26 13.03 -4.12 -1.40
CA LEU A 26 13.64 -3.15 -2.31
C LEU A 26 14.61 -3.80 -3.30
N ILE A 27 15.40 -4.78 -2.85
CA ILE A 27 16.32 -5.53 -3.73
C ILE A 27 15.51 -6.37 -4.73
N GLU A 28 14.46 -7.05 -4.28
CA GLU A 28 13.58 -7.86 -5.12
C GLU A 28 12.91 -6.99 -6.19
N ASP A 29 12.25 -5.90 -5.79
CA ASP A 29 11.55 -4.99 -6.70
C ASP A 29 12.49 -4.32 -7.69
N THR A 30 13.65 -3.86 -7.22
CA THR A 30 14.65 -3.24 -8.12
C THR A 30 15.19 -4.25 -9.12
N THR A 31 15.45 -5.48 -8.69
CA THR A 31 15.95 -6.55 -9.57
C THR A 31 14.90 -6.92 -10.60
N PHE A 32 13.65 -7.11 -10.19
CA PHE A 32 12.53 -7.37 -11.10
C PHE A 32 12.39 -6.24 -12.12
N TRP A 33 12.31 -5.00 -11.65
CA TRP A 33 12.13 -3.84 -12.51
C TRP A 33 13.28 -3.68 -13.52
N LEU A 34 14.54 -3.77 -13.07
CA LEU A 34 15.70 -3.70 -13.98
C LEU A 34 15.72 -4.84 -15.00
N THR A 35 15.29 -6.04 -14.60
CA THR A 35 15.16 -7.18 -15.51
C THR A 35 14.14 -6.88 -16.59
N ILE A 36 12.94 -6.40 -16.21
CA ILE A 36 11.88 -5.99 -17.15
C ILE A 36 12.33 -4.91 -18.14
N GLN A 37 13.13 -3.94 -17.68
CA GLN A 37 13.67 -2.88 -18.54
C GLN A 37 14.67 -3.40 -19.59
N SER A 38 15.28 -4.57 -19.35
CA SER A 38 16.22 -5.19 -20.30
C SER A 38 15.57 -6.07 -21.35
N LEU A 39 14.28 -6.41 -21.20
CA LEU A 39 13.52 -7.26 -22.12
C LEU A 39 13.03 -6.49 -23.35
N SER A 40 12.78 -7.22 -24.45
CA SER A 40 12.01 -6.69 -25.58
C SER A 40 10.57 -6.36 -25.15
N ASP A 41 9.84 -5.59 -25.95
CA ASP A 41 8.45 -5.25 -25.63
C ASP A 41 7.56 -6.51 -25.65
N GLU A 42 7.79 -7.46 -26.56
CA GLU A 42 7.05 -8.73 -26.61
C GLU A 42 7.32 -9.61 -25.38
N GLU A 43 8.58 -9.72 -24.96
CA GLU A 43 8.96 -10.48 -23.77
C GLU A 43 8.38 -9.84 -22.50
N ARG A 44 8.41 -8.51 -22.43
CA ARG A 44 7.83 -7.73 -21.35
C ARG A 44 6.33 -7.97 -21.22
N ASP A 45 5.60 -7.98 -22.34
CA ASP A 45 4.17 -8.25 -22.36
C ASP A 45 3.85 -9.66 -21.85
N VAL A 46 4.65 -10.67 -22.24
CA VAL A 46 4.51 -12.04 -21.74
C VAL A 46 4.71 -12.12 -20.22
N VAL A 47 5.67 -11.37 -19.67
CA VAL A 47 5.90 -11.34 -18.22
C VAL A 47 4.74 -10.63 -17.52
N PHE A 48 4.33 -9.46 -18.00
CA PHE A 48 3.22 -8.71 -17.39
C PHE A 48 1.90 -9.48 -17.47
N ALA A 49 1.65 -10.25 -18.53
CA ALA A 49 0.45 -11.09 -18.64
C ALA A 49 0.30 -12.11 -17.49
N ARG A 50 1.40 -12.46 -16.81
CA ARG A 50 1.41 -13.40 -15.67
C ARG A 50 1.27 -12.72 -14.31
N LEU A 51 1.40 -11.40 -14.26
CA LEU A 51 1.26 -10.65 -13.01
C LEU A 51 -0.20 -10.37 -12.71
N THR A 52 -0.50 -10.30 -11.41
CA THR A 52 -1.80 -9.82 -10.95
C THR A 52 -1.98 -8.32 -11.26
N PRO A 53 -3.22 -7.79 -11.31
CA PRO A 53 -3.44 -6.37 -11.55
C PRO A 53 -2.70 -5.45 -10.55
N ALA A 54 -2.66 -5.83 -9.27
CA ALA A 54 -1.93 -5.09 -8.24
C ALA A 54 -0.42 -5.05 -8.50
N GLU A 55 0.20 -6.17 -8.92
CA GLU A 55 1.62 -6.24 -9.29
C GLU A 55 1.92 -5.47 -10.56
N LYS A 56 1.06 -5.57 -11.59
CA LYS A 56 1.18 -4.76 -12.82
C LYS A 56 1.23 -3.28 -12.47
N TYR A 57 0.27 -2.81 -11.68
CA TYR A 57 0.21 -1.40 -11.27
C TYR A 57 1.42 -0.97 -10.44
N TRP A 58 1.93 -1.85 -9.57
CA TRP A 58 3.16 -1.61 -8.83
C TRP A 58 4.36 -1.42 -9.77
N TYR A 59 4.65 -2.39 -10.62
CA TYR A 59 5.87 -2.38 -11.43
C TYR A 59 5.82 -1.50 -12.68
N GLN A 60 4.62 -1.23 -13.21
CA GLN A 60 4.46 -0.34 -14.37
C GLN A 60 4.34 1.13 -13.96
N TYR A 61 3.85 1.42 -12.75
CA TYR A 61 3.53 2.79 -12.34
C TYR A 61 4.18 3.18 -11.02
N LEU A 62 3.73 2.62 -9.88
CA LEU A 62 4.09 3.15 -8.57
C LEU A 62 5.58 3.01 -8.23
N PHE A 63 6.15 1.82 -8.42
CA PHE A 63 7.55 1.56 -8.11
C PHE A 63 8.49 2.40 -8.98
N PRO A 64 8.34 2.45 -10.32
CA PRO A 64 9.12 3.35 -11.17
C PRO A 64 9.01 4.80 -10.73
N THR A 65 7.79 5.31 -10.50
CA THR A 65 7.57 6.70 -10.06
C THR A 65 8.29 6.99 -8.74
N TRP A 66 8.18 6.12 -7.74
CA TRP A 66 8.92 6.27 -6.49
C TRP A 66 10.43 6.21 -6.65
N PHE A 67 10.91 5.33 -7.53
CA PHE A 67 12.34 5.15 -7.76
C PHE A 67 12.97 6.38 -8.42
N THR A 68 12.23 7.08 -9.28
CA THR A 68 12.73 8.26 -10.02
C THR A 68 12.47 9.59 -9.32
N GLU A 69 11.43 9.67 -8.48
CA GLU A 69 11.03 10.92 -7.82
C GLU A 69 11.60 11.07 -6.40
N LYS A 70 11.67 12.32 -5.92
CA LYS A 70 12.16 12.60 -4.57
C LYS A 70 11.07 12.37 -3.52
N ASP A 71 11.12 11.23 -2.84
CA ASP A 71 10.23 10.95 -1.71
C ASP A 71 10.28 12.05 -0.61
N PRO A 72 9.16 12.78 -0.36
CA PRO A 72 9.10 13.86 0.62
C PRO A 72 9.11 13.35 2.06
N LYS A 73 8.70 12.09 2.30
CA LYS A 73 8.64 11.44 3.61
C LYS A 73 9.90 10.64 3.94
N LEU A 74 10.86 10.56 3.00
CA LEU A 74 12.09 9.77 3.09
C LEU A 74 12.83 9.90 4.41
N ASN A 75 13.04 11.13 4.90
CA ASN A 75 13.77 11.35 6.14
C ASN A 75 12.96 10.91 7.37
N THR A 76 11.65 11.11 7.34
CA THR A 76 10.73 10.77 8.43
C THR A 76 10.67 9.26 8.61
N TRP A 77 10.34 8.52 7.55
CA TRP A 77 10.19 7.07 7.69
C TRP A 77 11.52 6.36 7.94
N LYS A 78 12.65 6.88 7.43
CA LYS A 78 13.99 6.37 7.79
C LYS A 78 14.27 6.46 9.29
N LYS A 79 13.94 7.61 9.89
CA LYS A 79 14.10 7.82 11.33
C LYS A 79 13.23 6.81 12.11
N ASN A 80 11.98 6.63 11.70
CA ASN A 80 11.03 5.72 12.35
C ASN A 80 11.46 4.25 12.24
N LEU A 81 11.89 3.80 11.06
CA LEU A 81 12.42 2.44 10.86
C LEU A 81 13.64 2.16 11.74
N MET A 82 14.53 3.15 11.91
CA MET A 82 15.71 3.00 12.75
C MET A 82 15.38 3.08 14.25
N ALA A 83 14.27 3.69 14.63
CA ALA A 83 13.80 3.73 16.01
C ALA A 83 13.08 2.42 16.43
N ASP A 84 12.83 1.50 15.50
CA ASP A 84 11.97 0.31 15.70
C ASP A 84 10.55 0.68 16.18
N SER A 85 10.14 1.93 15.93
CA SER A 85 8.84 2.48 16.31
C SER A 85 7.73 2.09 15.32
N PHE A 86 7.94 1.03 14.54
CA PHE A 86 6.97 0.53 13.59
C PHE A 86 6.19 -0.60 14.26
N GLU A 87 4.99 -0.27 14.73
CA GLU A 87 4.10 -1.27 15.32
C GLU A 87 3.53 -2.15 14.21
N ALA A 88 3.89 -3.43 14.20
CA ALA A 88 3.25 -4.43 13.34
C ALA A 88 1.86 -4.86 13.85
N SER A 89 1.24 -4.11 14.76
CA SER A 89 -0.07 -4.44 15.35
C SER A 89 -1.17 -4.55 14.29
N ASP A 90 -1.02 -3.86 13.16
CA ASP A 90 -1.98 -3.90 12.05
C ASP A 90 -1.61 -4.89 10.93
N ALA A 91 -0.38 -5.43 10.91
CA ALA A 91 0.10 -6.29 9.81
C ALA A 91 -0.68 -7.61 9.68
N SER A 92 -1.12 -8.19 10.80
CA SER A 92 -1.97 -9.40 10.81
C SER A 92 -3.35 -9.10 10.24
N LYS A 93 -3.98 -8.00 10.65
CA LYS A 93 -5.29 -7.56 10.16
C LYS A 93 -5.29 -7.31 8.66
N ILE A 94 -4.29 -6.56 8.18
CA ILE A 94 -4.11 -6.33 6.74
C ILE A 94 -3.90 -7.66 6.00
N SER A 95 -3.20 -8.63 6.60
CA SER A 95 -3.06 -9.97 6.02
C SER A 95 -4.39 -10.70 5.86
N GLU A 96 -5.26 -10.66 6.87
CA GLU A 96 -6.58 -11.27 6.80
C GLU A 96 -7.49 -10.57 5.78
N ILE A 97 -7.47 -9.24 5.71
CA ILE A 97 -8.16 -8.47 4.66
C ILE A 97 -7.71 -8.93 3.27
N CYS A 98 -6.39 -9.04 3.04
CA CYS A 98 -5.87 -9.50 1.76
C CYS A 98 -6.26 -10.93 1.43
N LYS A 99 -6.22 -11.85 2.41
CA LYS A 99 -6.67 -13.23 2.21
C LYS A 99 -8.14 -13.26 1.81
N HIS A 100 -8.98 -12.44 2.45
CA HIS A 100 -10.39 -12.37 2.12
C HIS A 100 -10.62 -11.83 0.70
N ILE A 101 -9.97 -10.72 0.31
CA ILE A 101 -10.05 -10.19 -1.06
C ILE A 101 -9.63 -11.25 -2.09
N LYS A 102 -8.53 -11.98 -1.84
CA LYS A 102 -8.09 -13.09 -2.71
C LYS A 102 -9.11 -14.23 -2.77
N SER A 103 -9.75 -14.56 -1.66
CA SER A 103 -10.80 -15.59 -1.61
C SER A 103 -12.04 -15.24 -2.44
N LEU A 104 -12.29 -13.94 -2.65
CA LEU A 104 -13.34 -13.43 -3.53
C LEU A 104 -12.92 -13.38 -5.02
N GLY A 105 -11.69 -13.80 -5.35
CA GLY A 105 -11.12 -13.74 -6.70
C GLY A 105 -10.38 -12.45 -7.03
N GLY A 106 -10.16 -11.57 -6.05
CA GLY A 106 -9.40 -10.33 -6.23
C GLY A 106 -7.88 -10.55 -6.16
N ALA A 107 -7.14 -9.47 -6.36
CA ALA A 107 -5.69 -9.46 -6.17
C ALA A 107 -5.26 -8.39 -5.17
N THR A 108 -4.13 -8.63 -4.50
CA THR A 108 -3.60 -7.68 -3.52
C THR A 108 -2.08 -7.70 -3.48
N LEU A 109 -1.48 -6.54 -3.24
CA LEU A 109 -0.05 -6.37 -2.96
C LEU A 109 0.12 -5.42 -1.77
N LYS A 110 1.17 -5.62 -0.97
CA LYS A 110 1.47 -4.81 0.22
C LYS A 110 2.92 -4.35 0.27
N PRO A 111 3.37 -3.50 -0.66
CA PRO A 111 4.75 -3.06 -0.68
C PRO A 111 5.05 -2.18 0.55
N TYR A 112 6.14 -2.45 1.26
CA TYR A 112 6.63 -1.59 2.33
C TYR A 112 6.83 -0.15 1.87
N ILE A 113 7.30 0.06 0.64
CA ILE A 113 7.46 1.42 0.10
C ILE A 113 6.11 2.14 -0.06
N ALA A 114 5.06 1.43 -0.48
CA ALA A 114 3.73 2.02 -0.63
C ALA A 114 3.19 2.52 0.73
N ASP A 115 3.35 1.73 1.79
CA ASP A 115 2.98 2.09 3.16
C ASP A 115 3.79 3.31 3.65
N LEU A 116 5.12 3.22 3.58
CA LEU A 116 6.03 4.24 4.13
C LEU A 116 5.99 5.57 3.37
N SER A 117 5.77 5.53 2.06
CA SER A 117 5.95 6.68 1.16
C SER A 117 4.64 7.20 0.59
N MET A 118 3.72 6.28 0.24
CA MET A 118 2.53 6.58 -0.55
C MET A 118 1.24 6.59 0.27
N ALA A 119 1.31 6.40 1.60
CA ALA A 119 0.13 6.29 2.46
C ALA A 119 -0.85 5.26 1.86
N THR A 120 -0.34 4.05 1.63
CA THR A 120 -1.08 2.93 1.05
C THR A 120 -0.67 1.65 1.76
N ASP A 121 -1.54 1.14 2.64
CA ASP A 121 -1.31 -0.10 3.38
C ASP A 121 -1.44 -1.35 2.50
N LEU A 122 -2.30 -1.28 1.48
CA LEU A 122 -2.39 -2.29 0.43
C LEU A 122 -2.87 -1.70 -0.91
N ILE A 123 -2.47 -2.39 -1.98
CA ILE A 123 -2.98 -2.19 -3.34
C ILE A 123 -3.92 -3.37 -3.61
N ALA A 124 -5.14 -3.12 -4.06
CA ALA A 124 -6.13 -4.17 -4.30
C ALA A 124 -6.83 -4.04 -5.66
N SER A 125 -7.33 -5.14 -6.18
CA SER A 125 -8.28 -5.17 -7.29
C SER A 125 -9.41 -6.18 -7.06
N GLY A 126 -10.63 -5.82 -7.46
CA GLY A 126 -11.78 -6.71 -7.56
C GLY A 126 -11.78 -7.52 -8.85
N GLY A 127 -12.96 -7.97 -9.27
CA GLY A 127 -13.15 -8.85 -10.42
C GLY A 127 -12.99 -8.17 -11.77
N LYS A 128 -13.11 -6.83 -11.84
CA LYS A 128 -12.84 -6.04 -13.06
C LYS A 128 -11.38 -5.64 -13.20
N GLU A 129 -10.51 -6.13 -12.32
CA GLU A 129 -9.06 -5.84 -12.32
C GLU A 129 -8.68 -4.35 -12.15
N LEU A 130 -9.62 -3.51 -11.73
CA LEU A 130 -9.40 -2.07 -11.59
C LEU A 130 -8.72 -1.76 -10.25
N VAL A 131 -7.46 -1.35 -10.29
CA VAL A 131 -6.63 -1.21 -9.08
C VAL A 131 -7.04 -0.02 -8.20
N LEU A 132 -7.00 -0.22 -6.88
CA LEU A 132 -7.35 0.73 -5.83
C LEU A 132 -6.26 0.74 -4.74
N CYS A 133 -5.70 1.90 -4.43
CA CYS A 133 -4.78 2.09 -3.29
C CYS A 133 -5.59 2.32 -2.01
N VAL A 134 -5.35 1.53 -0.97
CA VAL A 134 -6.14 1.56 0.27
C VAL A 134 -5.26 1.95 1.45
N GLN A 135 -5.73 2.92 2.24
CA GLN A 135 -5.20 3.25 3.56
C GLN A 135 -6.24 2.88 4.61
N LEU A 136 -5.82 2.17 5.64
CA LEU A 136 -6.62 1.76 6.80
C LEU A 136 -6.24 2.61 8.01
N THR A 137 -7.23 2.93 8.83
CA THR A 137 -7.00 3.58 10.11
C THR A 137 -8.06 3.17 11.13
N SER A 138 -7.66 2.96 12.38
CA SER A 138 -8.62 2.75 13.46
C SER A 138 -9.28 4.08 13.87
N ILE A 139 -10.56 4.05 14.22
CA ILE A 139 -11.30 5.24 14.67
C ILE A 139 -10.67 5.77 15.96
N ARG A 140 -9.98 6.93 15.85
CA ARG A 140 -9.71 7.85 16.96
C ARG A 140 -10.19 9.24 16.52
N ALA A 141 -11.33 9.66 17.06
CA ALA A 141 -12.14 10.78 16.55
C ALA A 141 -11.45 12.16 16.47
N SER A 142 -10.29 12.35 17.10
CA SER A 142 -9.62 13.66 17.21
C SER A 142 -8.59 13.97 16.11
N LEU A 143 -8.32 13.05 15.17
CA LEU A 143 -7.24 13.21 14.18
C LEU A 143 -7.65 12.92 12.72
N THR A 144 -8.92 12.64 12.45
CA THR A 144 -9.38 12.11 11.15
C THR A 144 -9.22 13.11 10.01
N ALA A 145 -9.64 14.37 10.19
CA ALA A 145 -9.60 15.36 9.10
C ALA A 145 -8.18 15.72 8.64
N SER A 146 -7.21 15.83 9.56
CA SER A 146 -5.81 16.07 9.18
C SER A 146 -5.22 14.88 8.44
N LYS A 147 -5.50 13.65 8.92
CA LYS A 147 -5.02 12.43 8.28
C LYS A 147 -5.60 12.23 6.88
N GLU A 148 -6.87 12.54 6.69
CA GLU A 148 -7.54 12.50 5.38
C GLU A 148 -6.88 13.48 4.39
N ASN A 149 -6.59 14.71 4.82
CA ASN A 149 -5.91 15.71 3.98
C ASN A 149 -4.46 15.30 3.65
N ASP A 150 -3.72 14.79 4.64
CA ASP A 150 -2.36 14.30 4.45
C ASP A 150 -2.32 13.09 3.51
N TRP A 151 -3.30 12.20 3.63
CA TRP A 151 -3.47 11.06 2.73
C TRP A 151 -3.77 11.52 1.29
N LEU A 152 -4.77 12.37 1.10
CA LEU A 152 -5.16 12.86 -0.23
C LEU A 152 -4.01 13.62 -0.92
N SER A 153 -3.31 14.49 -0.18
CA SER A 153 -2.15 15.20 -0.70
C SER A 153 -1.01 14.25 -1.08
N THR A 154 -0.80 13.18 -0.30
CA THR A 154 0.17 12.13 -0.62
C THR A 154 -0.19 11.39 -1.91
N LEU A 155 -1.45 10.97 -2.08
CA LEU A 155 -1.88 10.29 -3.29
C LEU A 155 -1.73 11.17 -4.52
N ARG A 156 -2.12 12.46 -4.42
CA ARG A 156 -1.95 13.44 -5.50
C ARG A 156 -0.49 13.67 -5.86
N TYR A 157 0.39 13.75 -4.86
CA TYR A 157 1.83 13.89 -5.08
C TYR A 157 2.39 12.73 -5.91
N TRP A 158 1.97 11.49 -5.60
CA TRP A 158 2.40 10.29 -6.31
C TRP A 158 1.61 10.00 -7.59
N GLY A 159 0.67 10.87 -7.99
CA GLY A 159 -0.18 10.66 -9.16
C GLY A 159 -1.16 9.48 -9.04
N ILE A 160 -1.37 8.95 -7.84
CA ILE A 160 -2.31 7.85 -7.61
C ILE A 160 -3.73 8.32 -7.91
N LEU A 161 -4.37 7.67 -8.88
CA LEU A 161 -5.66 8.09 -9.40
C LEU A 161 -6.85 7.52 -8.62
N ARG A 162 -6.69 6.36 -7.97
CA ARG A 162 -7.79 5.67 -7.28
C ARG A 162 -7.37 5.34 -5.86
N GLY A 163 -7.98 6.05 -4.91
CA GLY A 163 -7.68 5.94 -3.50
C GLY A 163 -8.93 5.68 -2.65
N LEU A 164 -8.78 4.81 -1.66
CA LEU A 164 -9.79 4.57 -0.63
C LEU A 164 -9.16 4.68 0.77
N PHE A 165 -9.66 5.60 1.57
CA PHE A 165 -9.30 5.76 2.98
C PHE A 165 -10.39 5.14 3.85
N ILE A 166 -10.07 4.10 4.61
CA ILE A 166 -11.02 3.38 5.45
C ILE A 166 -10.71 3.63 6.91
N SER A 167 -11.66 4.23 7.60
CA SER A 167 -11.72 4.23 9.05
C SER A 167 -12.56 3.06 9.55
N PHE A 168 -12.10 2.34 10.58
CA PHE A 168 -12.86 1.20 11.12
C PHE A 168 -12.82 1.13 12.64
N ASN A 169 -13.89 0.59 13.24
CA ASN A 169 -13.91 0.26 14.66
C ASN A 169 -13.13 -1.05 14.90
N PRO A 170 -12.00 -1.05 15.63
CA PRO A 170 -11.22 -2.26 15.87
C PRO A 170 -11.94 -3.31 16.72
N MET A 171 -13.05 -2.96 17.39
CA MET A 171 -13.89 -3.87 18.17
C MET A 171 -15.01 -4.49 17.33
N LEU A 172 -15.16 -4.10 16.06
CA LEU A 172 -16.19 -4.62 15.19
C LEU A 172 -15.94 -6.11 14.91
N VAL A 173 -16.97 -6.93 15.11
CA VAL A 173 -16.94 -8.35 14.78
C VAL A 173 -16.75 -8.51 13.27
N GLU A 174 -15.78 -9.35 12.88
CA GLU A 174 -15.43 -9.64 11.49
C GLU A 174 -15.05 -8.38 10.67
N ALA A 175 -14.42 -7.40 11.33
CA ALA A 175 -13.98 -6.16 10.69
C ALA A 175 -13.17 -6.44 9.41
N GLU A 176 -12.23 -7.38 9.45
CA GLU A 176 -11.34 -7.72 8.34
C GLU A 176 -12.12 -8.26 7.12
N MET A 177 -13.14 -9.08 7.34
CA MET A 177 -13.98 -9.60 6.26
C MET A 177 -14.83 -8.49 5.64
N LYS A 178 -15.48 -7.66 6.46
CA LYS A 178 -16.27 -6.51 6.00
C LYS A 178 -15.43 -5.52 5.20
N ILE A 179 -14.22 -5.22 5.68
CA ILE A 179 -13.27 -4.36 4.97
C ILE A 179 -12.87 -5.01 3.64
N GLY A 180 -12.51 -6.30 3.64
CA GLY A 180 -12.11 -6.99 2.41
C GLY A 180 -13.20 -7.03 1.35
N GLU A 181 -14.44 -7.34 1.75
CA GLU A 181 -15.61 -7.33 0.85
C GLU A 181 -15.88 -5.93 0.29
N TYR A 182 -15.78 -4.91 1.16
CA TYR A 182 -15.97 -3.52 0.75
C TYR A 182 -14.88 -3.05 -0.23
N VAL A 183 -13.61 -3.35 0.04
CA VAL A 183 -12.49 -3.01 -0.87
C VAL A 183 -12.64 -3.73 -2.21
N PHE A 184 -13.00 -5.01 -2.20
CA PHE A 184 -13.21 -5.81 -3.42
C PHE A 184 -14.28 -5.18 -4.32
N ARG A 185 -15.47 -4.86 -3.76
CA ARG A 185 -16.55 -4.24 -4.53
C ARG A 185 -16.21 -2.81 -4.98
N SER A 186 -15.68 -2.01 -4.06
CA SER A 186 -15.34 -0.60 -4.33
C SER A 186 -14.31 -0.47 -5.45
N SER A 187 -13.37 -1.40 -5.53
CA SER A 187 -12.39 -1.46 -6.60
C SER A 187 -13.03 -1.62 -7.98
N ASP A 188 -14.18 -2.30 -8.10
CA ASP A 188 -14.89 -2.50 -9.37
C ASP A 188 -15.92 -1.40 -9.68
N ASP A 189 -16.45 -0.75 -8.64
CA ASP A 189 -17.58 0.18 -8.76
C ASP A 189 -17.16 1.65 -8.80
N PHE A 190 -16.04 1.99 -8.18
CA PHE A 190 -15.57 3.38 -8.19
C PHE A 190 -15.12 3.81 -9.58
N SER A 191 -15.45 5.04 -9.93
CA SER A 191 -15.04 5.65 -11.19
C SER A 191 -13.51 5.71 -11.34
N ASP A 192 -13.06 5.98 -12.55
CA ASP A 192 -11.69 6.44 -12.75
C ASP A 192 -11.46 7.78 -12.03
N LYS A 193 -10.23 8.00 -11.57
CA LYS A 193 -9.80 9.24 -10.87
C LYS A 193 -10.69 9.59 -9.68
N CYS A 194 -10.64 8.78 -8.63
CA CYS A 194 -11.50 8.90 -7.47
C CYS A 194 -10.74 8.83 -6.14
N TYR A 195 -11.23 9.58 -5.15
CA TYR A 195 -10.79 9.48 -3.77
C TYR A 195 -12.03 9.34 -2.88
N TYR A 196 -12.12 8.22 -2.17
CA TYR A 196 -13.24 7.95 -1.27
C TYR A 196 -12.75 7.80 0.17
N ILE A 197 -13.57 8.29 1.10
CA ILE A 197 -13.46 7.97 2.52
C ILE A 197 -14.62 7.04 2.87
N ALA A 198 -14.31 5.95 3.55
CA ALA A 198 -15.30 5.06 4.14
C ALA A 198 -15.12 4.98 5.66
N SER A 199 -16.23 4.86 6.39
CA SER A 199 -16.25 4.42 7.78
C SER A 199 -17.02 3.12 7.86
N ILE A 200 -16.39 2.10 8.44
CA ILE A 200 -16.97 0.78 8.64
C ILE A 200 -17.21 0.60 10.14
N ASP A 201 -18.48 0.70 10.53
CA ASP A 201 -18.95 0.58 11.92
C ASP A 201 -20.13 -0.41 12.04
N GLU A 202 -20.71 -0.50 13.25
CA GLU A 202 -21.85 -1.39 13.54
C GLU A 202 -23.18 -0.88 12.96
N GLN A 203 -23.30 0.41 12.66
CA GLN A 203 -24.53 1.06 12.19
C GLN A 203 -24.63 1.13 10.66
N GLY A 204 -23.54 0.91 9.93
CA GLY A 204 -23.50 0.82 8.47
C GLY A 204 -22.22 1.37 7.88
N ASN A 205 -22.10 1.33 6.54
CA ASN A 205 -20.97 1.97 5.87
C ASN A 205 -21.31 3.43 5.60
N TYR A 206 -20.60 4.37 6.22
CA TYR A 206 -20.59 5.77 5.77
C TYR A 206 -19.58 5.93 4.63
N VAL A 207 -19.98 6.48 3.50
CA VAL A 207 -19.10 6.69 2.35
C VAL A 207 -19.23 8.11 1.82
N ARG A 208 -18.10 8.77 1.60
CA ARG A 208 -18.04 10.12 1.01
C ARG A 208 -16.94 10.20 -0.04
N GLN A 209 -17.26 10.73 -1.21
CA GLN A 209 -16.29 11.08 -2.25
C GLN A 209 -15.64 12.45 -1.96
N LEU A 210 -14.36 12.61 -2.29
CA LEU A 210 -13.56 13.82 -2.12
C LEU A 210 -13.19 14.49 -3.44
#